data_AF-A0A6P2EB48-F1
#
_entry.id   AF-A0A6P2EB48-F1
#
_cell.length_a   1.000
_cell.length_b   1.000
_cell.length_c   1.000
_cell.angle_alpha   90.00
_cell.angle_beta   90.00
_cell.angle_gamma   90.00
#
_symmetry.space_group_name_H-M   'P 1'
#
loop_
_entity.id
_entity.type
_entity.pdbx_description
1 polymer ?
#
loop_
_entity_poly.entity_id
_entity_poly.type
_entity_poly.pdbx_seq_one_letter_code
_entity_poly.pdbx_strand_id
1 'polypeptide(L)'
;MDPGTGQQHPISLYLKIWGLLFVLSTLSYLVDYLHLQGYLRWGLILTFMILKAGLIVAVFMHMAWERLALVYAILLPPLALLVLVWLMAAEAGHTLLTRLLFFN
;
A
#
# COMPACT_ATOMS: atom_id res chain seq x y z
N MET A 1 5.13 26.14 42.65
CA MET A 1 4.11 26.44 41.63
C MET A 1 4.29 25.42 40.53
N ASP A 2 3.54 24.33 40.57
CA ASP A 2 3.36 23.35 39.47
C ASP A 2 2.01 23.66 38.78
N PRO A 3 1.72 23.25 37.52
CA PRO A 3 2.32 22.11 36.79
C PRO A 3 2.70 22.38 35.32
N GLY A 4 3.42 21.43 34.72
CA GLY A 4 4.05 21.55 33.40
C GLY A 4 3.13 21.43 32.17
N THR A 5 3.76 21.61 31.00
CA THR A 5 3.32 21.01 29.72
C THR A 5 4.45 21.16 28.71
N GLY A 6 5.45 20.30 28.85
CA GLY A 6 6.39 20.00 27.77
C GLY A 6 5.58 19.53 26.56
N GLN A 7 5.47 20.39 25.57
CA GLN A 7 4.84 20.15 24.28
C GLN A 7 5.73 19.19 23.46
N GLN A 8 5.82 17.94 23.94
CA GLN A 8 6.91 17.02 23.59
C GLN A 8 6.43 15.58 23.40
N HIS A 9 5.15 15.35 23.09
CA HIS A 9 4.64 14.01 22.85
C HIS A 9 4.21 13.65 21.41
N PRO A 10 5.07 13.84 20.39
CA PRO A 10 5.02 13.03 19.19
C PRO A 10 5.75 11.67 19.35
N ILE A 11 6.73 11.53 20.24
CA ILE A 11 7.57 10.32 20.34
C ILE A 11 6.85 9.10 20.93
N SER A 12 5.94 9.31 21.90
CA SER A 12 5.12 8.23 22.46
C SER A 12 4.14 7.67 21.42
N LEU A 13 3.67 8.53 20.50
CA LEU A 13 2.83 8.12 19.38
C LEU A 13 3.61 7.16 18.48
N TYR A 14 4.79 7.56 17.99
CA TYR A 14 5.64 6.70 17.16
C TYR A 14 5.99 5.36 17.82
N LEU A 15 6.34 5.34 19.10
CA LEU A 15 6.63 4.09 19.83
C LEU A 15 5.41 3.18 19.96
N LYS A 16 4.22 3.72 20.23
CA LYS A 16 2.97 2.95 20.25
C LYS A 16 2.66 2.33 18.89
N ILE A 17 2.85 3.08 17.81
CA ILE A 17 2.57 2.63 16.45
C ILE A 17 3.60 1.61 15.97
N TRP A 18 4.87 1.83 16.31
CA TRP A 18 5.93 0.86 16.08
C TRP A 18 5.61 -0.47 16.78
N GLY A 19 5.18 -0.40 18.05
CA GLY A 19 4.71 -1.58 18.79
C GLY A 19 3.51 -2.26 18.13
N LEU A 20 2.50 -1.49 17.67
CA LEU A 20 1.36 -2.03 16.94
C LEU A 20 1.76 -2.71 15.63
N LEU A 21 2.63 -2.10 14.82
CA LEU A 21 3.13 -2.68 13.57
C LEU A 21 3.95 -3.95 13.81
N PHE A 22 4.73 -3.98 14.90
CA PHE A 22 5.47 -5.16 15.32
C PHE A 22 4.51 -6.31 15.66
N VAL A 23 3.55 -6.07 16.55
CA VAL A 23 2.53 -7.06 16.94
C VAL A 23 1.78 -7.58 15.72
N LEU A 24 1.37 -6.69 14.82
CA LEU A 24 0.61 -7.04 13.63
C LEU A 24 1.43 -7.85 12.62
N SER A 25 2.74 -7.59 12.50
CA SER A 25 3.67 -8.44 11.73
C SER A 25 3.84 -9.80 12.38
N THR A 26 3.98 -9.88 13.70
CA THR A 26 4.08 -11.14 14.43
C THR A 26 2.82 -11.98 14.27
N LEU A 27 1.62 -11.37 14.35
CA LEU A 27 0.36 -12.07 14.09
C LEU A 27 0.27 -12.58 12.64
N SER A 28 0.69 -11.77 11.66
CA SER A 28 0.72 -12.21 10.26
C SER A 28 1.64 -13.42 10.07
N TYR A 29 2.77 -13.48 10.77
CA TYR A 29 3.69 -14.61 10.74
C TYR A 29 3.14 -15.84 11.48
N LEU A 30 2.45 -15.64 12.60
CA LEU A 30 1.81 -16.72 13.36
C LEU A 30 0.71 -17.42 12.54
N VAL A 31 -0.01 -16.66 11.72
CA VAL A 31 -1.04 -17.20 10.82
C VAL A 31 -0.44 -18.07 9.72
N ASP A 32 0.74 -17.70 9.24
CA ASP A 32 1.53 -18.52 8.33
C ASP A 32 2.01 -19.81 9.03
N TYR A 33 2.45 -19.69 10.28
CA TYR A 33 2.92 -20.81 11.10
C TYR A 33 1.81 -21.83 11.43
N LEU A 34 0.58 -21.34 11.66
CA LEU A 34 -0.59 -22.17 11.94
C LEU A 34 -1.10 -22.95 10.71
N HIS A 35 -0.46 -22.82 9.54
CA HIS A 35 -0.73 -23.58 8.32
C HIS A 35 -2.22 -23.72 7.99
N LEU A 36 -2.99 -22.65 8.24
CA LEU A 36 -4.42 -22.63 7.95
C LEU A 36 -4.62 -22.82 6.45
N GLN A 37 -5.23 -23.92 6.04
CA GLN A 37 -5.46 -24.24 4.62
C GLN A 37 -6.77 -23.62 4.10
N GLY A 38 -6.80 -23.28 2.82
CA GLY A 38 -7.98 -22.79 2.11
C GLY A 38 -8.21 -21.27 2.22
N TYR A 39 -9.49 -20.87 2.14
CA TYR A 39 -9.93 -19.46 2.10
C TYR A 39 -9.56 -18.65 3.36
N LEU A 40 -9.37 -19.32 4.50
CA LEU A 40 -9.02 -18.67 5.75
C LEU A 40 -7.63 -18.01 5.69
N ARG A 41 -6.68 -18.62 4.96
CA ARG A 41 -5.35 -18.03 4.71
C ARG A 41 -5.45 -16.75 3.90
N TRP A 42 -6.26 -16.78 2.84
CA TRP A 42 -6.49 -15.64 1.96
C TRP A 42 -7.12 -14.47 2.72
N GLY A 43 -8.17 -14.75 3.50
CA GLY A 43 -8.87 -13.75 4.30
C GLY A 43 -7.96 -13.12 5.35
N LEU A 44 -7.18 -13.92 6.09
CA LEU A 44 -6.28 -13.38 7.10
C LEU A 44 -5.12 -12.59 6.47
N ILE A 45 -4.48 -13.08 5.40
CA ILE A 45 -3.41 -12.34 4.72
C ILE A 45 -3.92 -10.97 4.25
N LEU A 46 -5.05 -10.92 3.53
CA LEU A 46 -5.65 -9.64 3.12
C LEU A 46 -5.96 -8.75 4.33
N THR A 47 -6.52 -9.32 5.40
CA THR A 47 -6.83 -8.58 6.61
C THR A 47 -5.58 -7.94 7.20
N PHE A 48 -4.49 -8.69 7.43
CA PHE A 48 -3.23 -8.13 7.95
C PHE A 48 -2.59 -7.12 6.99
N MET A 49 -2.72 -7.34 5.68
CA MET A 49 -2.18 -6.44 4.66
C MET A 49 -2.90 -5.09 4.66
N ILE A 50 -4.23 -5.07 4.76
CA ILE A 50 -5.02 -3.84 4.90
C ILE A 50 -4.79 -3.20 6.26
N LEU A 51 -4.76 -3.99 7.34
CA LEU A 51 -4.63 -3.46 8.70
C LEU A 51 -3.28 -2.76 8.90
N LYS A 52 -2.17 -3.35 8.43
CA LYS A 52 -0.86 -2.68 8.51
C LYS A 52 -0.78 -1.46 7.58
N ALA A 53 -1.33 -1.53 6.37
CA ALA A 53 -1.33 -0.41 5.44
C ALA A 53 -2.18 0.76 5.97
N GLY A 54 -3.36 0.47 6.50
CA GLY A 54 -4.24 1.45 7.14
C GLY A 54 -3.61 2.10 8.38
N LEU A 55 -2.85 1.34 9.17
CA LEU A 55 -2.13 1.86 10.34
C LEU A 55 -0.95 2.76 9.92
N ILE A 56 -0.22 2.40 8.87
CA ILE A 56 0.82 3.27 8.29
C ILE A 56 0.19 4.54 7.74
N VAL A 57 -0.92 4.43 7.01
CA VAL A 57 -1.67 5.57 6.45
C VAL A 57 -2.21 6.47 7.56
N ALA A 58 -2.93 5.94 8.54
CA ALA A 58 -3.53 6.74 9.61
C ALA A 58 -2.49 7.46 10.49
N VAL A 59 -1.24 7.00 10.53
CA VAL A 59 -0.21 7.56 11.42
C VAL A 59 0.75 8.45 10.66
N PHE A 60 1.27 7.96 9.54
CA PHE A 60 2.19 8.75 8.72
C PHE A 60 1.46 9.75 7.83
N MET A 61 0.21 9.50 7.42
CA MET A 61 -0.55 10.43 6.58
C MET A 61 -1.49 11.38 7.35
N HIS A 62 -1.69 11.25 8.66
CA HIS A 62 -2.58 12.14 9.42
C HIS A 62 -1.94 13.51 9.77
N MET A 63 -0.67 13.75 9.43
CA MET A 63 -0.19 15.13 9.30
C MET A 63 -0.91 15.80 8.12
N ALA A 64 -1.93 16.60 8.44
CA ALA A 64 -2.96 17.08 7.54
C ALA A 64 -2.52 17.99 6.37
N TRP A 65 -1.21 18.21 6.16
CA TRP A 65 -0.69 19.06 5.07
C TRP A 65 -0.22 18.27 3.83
N GLU A 66 -0.21 16.93 3.86
CA GLU A 66 0.40 16.07 2.83
C GLU A 66 -0.62 15.27 1.96
N ARG A 67 -1.93 15.45 2.16
CA ARG A 67 -3.01 14.65 1.53
C ARG A 67 -2.91 14.55 -0.01
N LEU A 68 -2.41 15.58 -0.69
CA LEU A 68 -2.18 15.54 -2.14
C LEU A 68 -0.99 14.65 -2.52
N ALA A 69 0.15 14.79 -1.86
CA ALA A 69 1.37 14.05 -2.18
C ALA A 69 1.15 12.53 -2.07
N LEU A 70 0.30 12.11 -1.15
CA LEU A 70 0.02 10.70 -0.88
C LEU A 70 -0.98 10.09 -1.88
N VAL A 71 -1.97 10.87 -2.31
CA VAL A 71 -2.83 10.49 -3.44
C VAL A 71 -1.99 10.34 -4.70
N TYR A 72 -1.08 11.29 -4.97
CA TYR A 72 -0.16 11.16 -6.10
C TYR A 72 0.79 9.96 -5.94
N ALA A 73 1.42 9.76 -4.79
CA ALA A 73 2.36 8.64 -4.60
C ALA A 73 1.72 7.25 -4.76
N ILE A 74 0.44 7.10 -4.41
CA ILE A 74 -0.30 5.83 -4.56
C ILE A 74 -0.93 5.68 -5.95
N LEU A 75 -1.44 6.77 -6.53
CA LEU A 75 -2.19 6.73 -7.79
C LEU A 75 -1.28 6.86 -9.03
N LEU A 76 -0.15 7.56 -8.91
CA LEU A 76 0.79 7.77 -10.01
C LEU A 76 1.46 6.48 -10.48
N PRO A 77 1.92 5.55 -9.61
CA PRO A 77 2.50 4.28 -10.07
C PRO A 77 1.54 3.41 -10.90
N PRO A 78 0.30 3.10 -10.45
CA PRO A 78 -0.63 2.31 -11.24
C PRO A 78 -1.08 3.06 -12.51
N LEU A 79 -1.23 4.39 -12.47
CA LEU A 79 -1.60 5.17 -13.64
C LEU A 79 -0.50 5.15 -14.72
N ALA A 80 0.77 5.29 -14.32
CA ALA A 80 1.91 5.20 -15.24
C ALA A 80 2.00 3.81 -15.90
N LEU A 81 1.77 2.74 -15.14
CA LEU A 81 1.73 1.37 -15.67
C LEU A 81 0.58 1.17 -16.66
N LEU A 82 -0.62 1.67 -16.34
CA LEU A 82 -1.78 1.59 -17.23
C LEU A 82 -1.52 2.32 -18.56
N VAL A 83 -0.92 3.50 -18.52
CA VAL A 83 -0.55 4.26 -19.72
C VAL A 83 0.47 3.49 -20.56
N LEU A 84 1.47 2.88 -19.92
CA LEU A 84 2.51 2.13 -20.62
C LEU A 84 1.95 0.86 -21.29
N VAL A 85 1.06 0.15 -20.60
CA VAL A 85 0.33 -1.01 -21.16
C VAL A 85 -0.55 -0.57 -22.33
N TRP A 86 -1.26 0.55 -22.21
CA TRP A 86 -2.10 1.08 -23.29
C TRP A 86 -1.29 1.44 -24.54
N LEU A 87 -0.14 2.10 -24.37
CA LEU A 87 0.79 2.40 -25.46
C LEU A 87 1.29 1.12 -26.16
N MET A 88 1.70 0.12 -25.39
CA MET A 88 2.16 -1.15 -25.94
C MET A 88 1.04 -1.90 -26.70
N ALA A 89 -0.21 -1.82 -26.20
CA ALA A 89 -1.36 -2.41 -26.88
C ALA A 89 -1.69 -1.69 -28.20
N ALA A 90 -1.59 -0.35 -28.22
CA ALA A 90 -1.78 0.44 -29.44
C ALA A 90 -0.73 0.09 -30.50
N GLU A 91 0.55 0.02 -30.12
CA GLU A 91 1.66 -0.37 -31.01
C GLU A 91 1.51 -1.81 -31.54
N ALA A 92 1.03 -2.74 -30.69
CA ALA A 92 0.74 -4.12 -31.11
C ALA A 92 -0.37 -4.16 -32.18
N GLY A 93 -1.43 -3.35 -32.01
CA GLY A 93 -2.50 -3.21 -32.98
C GLY A 93 -2.02 -2.63 -34.32
N HIS A 94 -1.20 -1.57 -34.28
CA HIS A 94 -0.58 -1.00 -35.47
C HIS A 94 0.30 -2.02 -36.21
N THR A 95 1.15 -2.74 -35.47
CA THR A 95 2.02 -3.78 -36.04
C THR A 95 1.20 -4.90 -36.71
N LEU A 96 0.11 -5.33 -36.08
CA LEU A 96 -0.77 -6.36 -36.63
C LEU A 96 -1.47 -5.89 -37.92
N LEU A 97 -1.96 -4.64 -37.93
CA LEU A 97 -2.65 -4.07 -39.08
C LEU A 97 -1.68 -3.87 -40.27
N THR A 98 -0.48 -3.37 -40.02
CA THR A 98 0.58 -3.28 -41.04
C THR A 98 0.96 -4.67 -41.57
N ARG A 99 1.08 -5.69 -40.71
CA ARG A 99 1.38 -7.06 -41.19
C ARG A 99 0.27 -7.59 -42.12
N LEU A 100 -1.00 -7.38 -41.79
CA LEU A 100 -2.10 -7.81 -42.64
C LEU A 100 -2.17 -7.05 -43.97
N LEU A 101 -1.78 -5.78 -44.00
CA LEU A 101 -1.78 -4.96 -45.22
C LEU A 101 -0.59 -5.22 -46.16
N PHE A 102 0.56 -5.66 -45.63
CA PHE A 102 1.78 -5.90 -46.42
C PHE A 102 2.09 -7.38 -46.68
N PHE A 103 1.55 -8.32 -45.90
CA PHE A 103 1.70 -9.77 -46.11
C PHE A 103 0.45 -10.44 -46.71
N ASN A 104 -0.52 -9.66 -47.19
CA ASN A 104 -1.58 -10.07 -48.11
C ASN A 104 -1.32 -9.44 -49.48
#